data_AF-C0QK88-F1
#
_entry.id   AF-C0QK88-F1
#
_cell.length_a   1.000
_cell.length_b   1.000
_cell.length_c   1.000
_cell.angle_alpha   90.00
_cell.angle_beta   90.00
_cell.angle_gamma   90.00
#
_symmetry.space_group_name_H-M   'P 1'
#
loop_
_entity.id
_entity.type
_entity.pdbx_description
1 polymer ?
#
loop_
_entity_poly.entity_id
_entity_poly.type
_entity_poly.pdbx_seq_one_letter_code
_entity_poly.pdbx_strand_id
1 'polypeptide(L)'
;MSMPLIKNSALTFSAAVLLVIVQILGSSPAGANQGIGCYYIRYDIKSSNNRIVDSALVMVPADQEYRTSVFYPHRAGGGTTAVPGNSAEQSLARAQENALKKLLEQRGLKSVSSRSSVFSGKTAAMETVISYEGAFLPPIEVVEQNYSPRTESFNAVFLVRFSPIAFPDQWKWLEFKTRVKSIFQDIISLF
;
A
#
# COMPACT_ATOMS: atom_id res chain seq x y z
N MET A 1 -38.85 -57.55 3.50
CA MET A 1 -37.44 -57.22 3.20
C MET A 1 -37.42 -55.84 2.55
N SER A 2 -37.09 -54.82 3.34
CA SER A 2 -37.10 -53.41 2.94
C SER A 2 -35.70 -52.98 2.49
N MET A 3 -35.58 -52.51 1.24
CA MET A 3 -34.45 -51.68 0.80
C MET A 3 -34.57 -50.30 1.46
N PRO A 4 -33.50 -49.75 2.07
CA PRO A 4 -33.43 -48.33 2.30
C PRO A 4 -32.84 -47.61 1.07
N LEU A 5 -33.60 -46.59 0.66
CA LEU A 5 -33.25 -45.52 -0.26
C LEU A 5 -31.84 -44.97 0.00
N ILE A 6 -31.01 -44.94 -1.04
CA ILE A 6 -29.87 -44.02 -1.12
C ILE A 6 -30.45 -42.65 -1.48
N LYS A 7 -30.47 -41.72 -0.52
CA LYS A 7 -30.76 -40.30 -0.79
C LYS A 7 -29.70 -39.39 -0.18
N ASN A 8 -29.19 -38.51 -1.05
CA ASN A 8 -28.71 -37.15 -0.75
C ASN A 8 -27.32 -36.98 -0.10
N SER A 9 -26.27 -37.58 -0.66
CA SER A 9 -24.87 -37.19 -0.34
C SER A 9 -24.31 -36.07 -1.25
N ALA A 10 -24.99 -35.72 -2.35
CA ALA A 10 -24.49 -34.71 -3.30
C ALA A 10 -24.78 -33.25 -2.87
N LEU A 11 -25.81 -33.02 -2.03
CA LEU A 11 -26.24 -31.67 -1.65
C LEU A 11 -25.44 -31.07 -0.49
N THR A 12 -24.90 -31.90 0.39
CA THR A 12 -24.11 -31.45 1.55
C THR A 12 -22.67 -31.07 1.17
N PHE A 13 -22.10 -31.71 0.15
CA PHE A 13 -20.76 -31.37 -0.35
C PHE A 13 -20.72 -30.00 -1.05
N SER A 14 -21.78 -29.63 -1.77
CA SER A 14 -21.82 -28.35 -2.49
C SER A 14 -21.90 -27.14 -1.55
N ALA A 15 -22.67 -27.25 -0.46
CA ALA A 15 -22.77 -26.19 0.55
C ALA A 15 -21.46 -26.01 1.33
N ALA A 16 -20.77 -27.10 1.68
CA ALA A 16 -19.50 -27.05 2.40
C ALA A 16 -18.37 -26.42 1.57
N VAL A 17 -18.31 -26.71 0.26
CA VAL A 17 -17.33 -26.09 -0.65
C VAL A 17 -17.61 -24.60 -0.83
N LEU A 18 -18.88 -24.19 -0.91
CA LEU A 18 -19.24 -22.76 -1.02
C LEU A 18 -18.84 -21.98 0.25
N LEU A 19 -19.02 -22.57 1.44
CA LEU A 19 -18.69 -21.95 2.72
C LEU A 19 -17.18 -21.82 2.95
N VAL A 20 -16.38 -22.77 2.44
CA VAL A 20 -14.91 -22.69 2.48
C VAL A 20 -14.37 -21.63 1.52
N ILE A 21 -14.97 -21.46 0.33
CA ILE A 21 -14.58 -20.39 -0.61
C ILE A 21 -14.82 -18.99 0.00
N VAL A 22 -15.90 -18.82 0.76
CA VAL A 22 -16.20 -17.57 1.48
C VAL A 22 -15.17 -17.27 2.57
N GLN A 23 -14.59 -18.28 3.22
CA GLN A 23 -13.58 -18.09 4.27
C GLN A 23 -12.16 -17.80 3.71
N ILE A 24 -11.84 -18.28 2.51
CA ILE A 24 -10.55 -18.02 1.85
C ILE A 24 -10.53 -16.64 1.16
N LEU A 25 -11.70 -16.10 0.79
CA LEU A 25 -11.87 -14.73 0.33
C LEU A 25 -11.87 -13.75 1.51
N GLY A 26 -10.66 -13.51 2.04
CA GLY A 26 -10.35 -12.65 3.17
C GLY A 26 -11.35 -11.53 3.45
N SER A 27 -11.95 -11.63 4.63
CA SER A 27 -12.66 -10.56 5.32
C SER A 27 -11.73 -9.36 5.52
N SER A 28 -11.69 -8.47 4.54
CA SER A 28 -11.30 -7.07 4.77
C SER A 28 -12.52 -6.38 5.39
N PRO A 29 -12.37 -5.68 6.52
CA PRO A 29 -13.50 -5.11 7.24
C PRO A 29 -14.20 -4.10 6.33
N ALA A 30 -15.40 -4.46 5.87
CA ALA A 30 -16.39 -3.52 5.38
C ALA A 30 -16.95 -2.79 6.61
N GLY A 31 -16.14 -1.89 7.15
CA GLY A 31 -16.52 -0.99 8.23
C GLY A 31 -16.63 0.41 7.65
N ALA A 32 -17.87 0.88 7.53
CA ALA A 32 -18.21 2.25 7.17
C ALA A 32 -17.43 3.24 8.04
N ASN A 33 -16.57 4.04 7.42
CA ASN A 33 -16.04 5.27 7.98
C ASN A 33 -16.13 6.32 6.87
N GLN A 34 -16.91 7.38 7.11
CA GLN A 34 -17.06 8.54 6.21
C GLN A 34 -15.81 9.45 6.26
N GLY A 35 -14.63 8.86 6.08
CA GLY A 35 -13.35 9.55 5.96
C GLY A 35 -12.55 8.95 4.80
N ILE A 36 -11.52 9.66 4.32
CA ILE A 36 -10.62 9.15 3.27
C ILE A 36 -10.00 7.83 3.78
N GLY A 37 -10.51 6.72 3.27
CA GLY A 37 -10.20 5.38 3.78
C GLY A 37 -8.86 4.83 3.30
N CYS A 38 -8.25 5.45 2.29
CA CYS A 38 -7.03 4.99 1.65
C CYS A 38 -6.24 6.17 1.07
N TYR A 39 -4.92 6.08 1.09
CA TYR A 39 -4.03 7.06 0.45
C TYR A 39 -3.08 6.34 -0.49
N TYR A 40 -3.02 6.81 -1.74
CA TYR A 40 -1.95 6.47 -2.66
C TYR A 40 -0.69 7.24 -2.28
N ILE A 41 0.43 6.53 -2.26
CA ILE A 41 1.74 7.11 -1.97
C ILE A 41 2.74 6.71 -3.04
N ARG A 42 3.53 7.68 -3.49
CA ARG A 42 4.56 7.51 -4.50
C ARG A 42 5.82 8.26 -4.10
N TYR A 43 6.95 7.56 -4.17
CA TYR A 43 8.26 8.14 -3.91
C TYR A 43 9.11 8.03 -5.17
N ASP A 44 9.44 9.20 -5.73
CA ASP A 44 10.25 9.32 -6.94
C ASP A 44 11.67 9.75 -6.59
N ILE A 45 12.65 9.08 -7.18
CA ILE A 45 14.06 9.43 -7.12
C ILE A 45 14.52 9.73 -8.54
N LYS A 46 14.79 11.01 -8.83
CA LYS A 46 15.34 11.44 -10.11
C LYS A 46 16.85 11.46 -10.03
N SER A 47 17.48 10.81 -11.00
CA SER A 47 18.92 10.78 -11.19
C SER A 47 19.30 11.32 -12.57
N SER A 48 20.37 12.08 -12.63
CA SER A 48 21.00 12.54 -13.88
C SER A 48 22.48 12.17 -13.84
N ASN A 49 22.97 11.52 -14.90
CA ASN A 49 24.38 11.09 -15.00
C ASN A 49 24.85 10.32 -13.74
N ASN A 50 24.03 9.38 -13.27
CA ASN A 50 24.25 8.55 -12.09
C ASN A 50 24.35 9.32 -10.74
N ARG A 51 23.86 10.56 -10.68
CA ARG A 51 23.73 11.32 -9.44
C ARG A 51 22.27 11.62 -9.16
N ILE A 52 21.83 11.43 -7.91
CA ILE A 52 20.49 11.83 -7.47
C ILE A 52 20.43 13.36 -7.52
N VAL A 53 19.50 13.90 -8.29
CA VAL A 53 19.29 15.34 -8.45
C VAL A 53 18.06 15.83 -7.70
N ASP A 54 17.06 14.97 -7.54
CA ASP A 54 15.80 15.33 -6.90
C ASP A 54 15.10 14.07 -6.35
N SER A 55 14.27 14.27 -5.34
CA SER A 55 13.39 13.22 -4.82
C SER A 55 12.10 13.82 -4.28
N ALA A 56 10.97 13.19 -4.56
CA ALA A 56 9.66 13.69 -4.16
C ALA A 56 8.79 12.56 -3.60
N LEU A 57 8.19 12.80 -2.43
CA LEU A 57 7.13 11.95 -1.88
C LEU A 57 5.79 12.63 -2.14
N VAL A 58 4.91 11.95 -2.87
CA VAL A 58 3.55 12.39 -3.15
C VAL A 58 2.59 11.50 -2.40
N MET A 59 1.61 12.11 -1.73
CA MET A 59 0.52 11.43 -1.03
C MET A 59 -0.79 12.04 -1.49
N VAL A 60 -1.70 11.21 -1.99
CA VAL A 60 -3.00 11.65 -2.51
C VAL A 60 -4.09 10.77 -1.92
N PRO A 61 -5.22 11.34 -1.46
CA PRO A 61 -6.43 10.59 -1.17
C PRO A 61 -6.77 9.68 -2.34
N ALA A 62 -6.99 8.41 -2.08
CA ALA A 62 -7.48 7.46 -3.06
C ALA A 62 -8.78 6.87 -2.54
N ASP A 63 -9.78 6.76 -3.40
CA ASP A 63 -10.95 5.95 -3.08
C ASP A 63 -10.48 4.51 -2.81
N GLN A 64 -11.22 3.78 -1.99
CA GLN A 64 -10.92 2.37 -1.76
C GLN A 64 -11.01 1.67 -3.11
N GLU A 65 -9.85 1.24 -3.62
CA GLU A 65 -9.60 0.55 -4.89
C GLU A 65 -9.18 1.46 -6.03
N TYR A 66 -7.91 1.37 -6.40
CA TYR A 66 -7.54 0.86 -7.72
C TYR A 66 -6.15 0.22 -7.55
N ARG A 67 -6.01 -1.04 -7.98
CA ARG A 67 -4.74 -1.78 -8.10
C ARG A 67 -4.09 -2.30 -6.81
N THR A 68 -4.74 -2.33 -5.65
CA THR A 68 -4.17 -2.96 -4.43
C THR A 68 -4.86 -4.30 -4.14
N SER A 69 -4.16 -5.24 -3.50
CA SER A 69 -4.68 -6.59 -3.24
C SER A 69 -5.11 -6.79 -1.79
N VAL A 70 -4.15 -6.70 -0.86
CA VAL A 70 -4.34 -6.88 0.59
C VAL A 70 -3.41 -5.92 1.33
N PHE A 71 -3.91 -5.29 2.40
CA PHE A 71 -3.12 -4.44 3.28
C PHE A 71 -2.58 -5.25 4.45
N TYR A 72 -1.27 -5.18 4.67
CA TYR A 72 -0.61 -5.83 5.80
C TYR A 72 -0.02 -4.78 6.75
N PRO A 73 -0.01 -5.03 8.06
CA PRO A 73 0.65 -4.14 9.01
C PRO A 73 2.17 -4.27 8.87
N HIS A 74 2.85 -3.13 8.76
CA HIS A 74 4.30 -3.04 8.66
C HIS A 74 4.84 -2.06 9.70
N ARG A 75 5.93 -2.45 10.38
CA ARG A 75 6.72 -1.52 11.20
C ARG A 75 7.70 -0.77 10.29
N ALA A 76 7.57 0.55 10.22
CA ALA A 76 8.44 1.41 9.44
C ALA A 76 9.20 2.37 10.38
N GLY A 77 10.52 2.29 10.37
CA GLY A 77 11.39 3.16 11.17
C GLY A 77 11.83 4.38 10.39
N GLY A 78 11.63 5.57 10.97
CA GLY A 78 12.02 6.84 10.38
C GLY A 78 12.82 7.68 11.36
N GLY A 79 13.74 8.48 10.83
CA GLY A 79 14.59 9.36 11.63
C GLY A 79 14.81 10.70 10.96
N THR A 80 14.99 11.72 11.77
CA THR A 80 15.41 13.06 11.34
C THR A 80 16.42 13.61 12.32
N THR A 81 17.35 14.44 11.83
CA THR A 81 18.12 15.32 12.71
C THR A 81 17.17 16.36 13.29
N ALA A 82 17.34 16.67 14.57
CA ALA A 82 16.64 17.74 15.23
C ALA A 82 17.15 19.07 14.68
N VAL A 83 16.23 19.89 14.16
CA VAL A 83 16.54 21.24 13.71
C VAL A 83 16.20 22.20 14.85
N PRO A 84 17.12 23.09 15.27
CA PRO A 84 16.83 24.09 16.30
C PRO A 84 15.57 24.89 15.96
N GLY A 85 14.65 24.99 16.91
CA GLY A 85 13.38 25.69 16.75
C GLY A 85 12.22 24.86 16.18
N ASN A 86 12.45 23.61 15.76
CA ASN A 86 11.36 22.73 15.37
C ASN A 86 10.57 22.22 16.58
N SER A 87 9.25 22.10 16.42
CA SER A 87 8.42 21.42 17.41
C SER A 87 8.63 19.90 17.37
N ALA A 88 8.23 19.21 18.45
CA ALA A 88 8.20 17.75 18.49
C ALA A 88 7.32 17.18 17.37
N GLU A 89 6.19 17.82 17.07
CA GLU A 89 5.28 17.43 15.99
C GLU A 89 5.93 17.51 14.61
N GLN A 90 6.71 18.55 14.33
CA GLN A 90 7.44 18.68 13.06
C GLN A 90 8.52 17.60 12.92
N SER A 91 9.19 17.25 14.02
CA SER A 91 10.19 16.17 14.02
C SER A 91 9.54 14.81 13.81
N LEU A 92 8.37 14.59 14.42
CA LEU A 92 7.57 13.38 14.21
C LEU A 92 7.07 13.27 12.77
N ALA A 93 6.56 14.36 12.18
CA ALA A 93 6.10 14.39 10.79
C ALA A 93 7.24 14.08 9.81
N ARG A 94 8.44 14.64 10.02
CA ARG A 94 9.63 14.33 9.21
C ARG A 94 10.09 12.89 9.38
N ALA A 95 10.06 12.36 10.60
CA ALA A 95 10.36 10.95 10.85
C ALA A 95 9.33 10.05 10.15
N GLN A 96 8.04 10.40 10.17
CA GLN A 96 6.99 9.68 9.46
C GLN A 96 7.21 9.70 7.94
N GLU A 97 7.53 10.86 7.37
CA GLU A 97 7.88 10.99 5.95
C GLU A 97 9.07 10.09 5.59
N ASN A 98 10.12 10.09 6.40
CA ASN A 98 11.29 9.22 6.21
C ASN A 98 10.93 7.73 6.31
N ALA A 99 10.07 7.35 7.26
CA ALA A 99 9.58 5.99 7.43
C ALA A 99 8.79 5.52 6.20
N LEU A 100 7.92 6.36 5.66
CA LEU A 100 7.13 6.05 4.46
C LEU A 100 8.00 5.90 3.22
N LYS A 101 9.01 6.77 3.02
CA LYS A 101 9.98 6.63 1.92
C LYS A 101 10.71 5.29 1.99
N LYS A 102 11.24 4.92 3.16
CA LYS A 102 11.91 3.62 3.38
C LYS A 102 10.96 2.44 3.16
N LEU A 103 9.72 2.54 3.63
CA LEU A 103 8.71 1.50 3.42
C LEU A 103 8.44 1.29 1.92
N LEU A 104 8.30 2.39 1.17
CA LEU A 104 8.13 2.35 -0.28
C LEU A 104 9.34 1.76 -1.01
N GLU A 105 10.56 2.15 -0.65
CA GLU A 105 11.78 1.57 -1.22
C GLU A 105 11.85 0.05 -1.00
N GLN A 106 11.42 -0.44 0.16
CA GLN A 106 11.50 -1.85 0.55
C GLN A 106 10.36 -2.71 0.00
N ARG A 107 9.14 -2.16 -0.05
CA ARG A 107 7.91 -2.94 -0.27
C ARG A 107 7.05 -2.41 -1.40
N GLY A 108 7.29 -1.20 -1.88
CA GLY A 108 6.53 -0.59 -2.96
C GLY A 108 6.79 -1.25 -4.31
N LEU A 109 5.83 -1.06 -5.21
CA LEU A 109 6.01 -1.42 -6.61
C LEU A 109 7.09 -0.50 -7.20
N LYS A 110 8.21 -1.09 -7.62
CA LYS A 110 9.30 -0.36 -8.24
C LYS A 110 9.10 -0.27 -9.74
N SER A 111 9.15 0.93 -10.30
CA SER A 111 9.26 1.18 -11.74
C SER A 111 10.46 2.07 -12.04
N VAL A 112 11.05 1.88 -13.22
CA VAL A 112 12.24 2.62 -13.66
C VAL A 112 11.97 3.16 -15.06
N SER A 113 12.16 4.47 -15.24
CA SER A 113 12.04 5.14 -16.53
C SER A 113 13.33 5.89 -16.82
N SER A 114 14.02 5.52 -17.89
CA SER A 114 15.23 6.20 -18.36
C SER A 114 14.97 6.89 -19.69
N ARG A 115 15.35 8.17 -19.78
CA ARG A 115 15.32 8.97 -21.00
C ARG A 115 16.73 9.49 -21.28
N SER A 116 17.23 9.19 -22.47
CA SER A 116 18.48 9.75 -22.98
C SER A 116 18.13 10.92 -23.90
N SER A 117 18.69 12.10 -23.63
CA SER A 117 18.61 13.22 -24.57
C SER A 117 19.89 13.26 -25.41
N VAL A 118 19.72 13.30 -26.73
CA VAL A 118 20.80 13.57 -27.68
C VAL A 118 20.59 14.98 -28.19
N PHE A 119 21.58 15.86 -27.99
CA PHE A 119 21.56 17.22 -28.52
C PHE A 119 22.75 17.38 -29.46
N SER A 120 22.47 17.68 -30.73
CA SER A 120 23.49 17.92 -31.76
C SER A 120 24.53 16.79 -31.89
N GLY A 121 24.08 15.53 -31.92
CA GLY A 121 24.95 14.35 -32.10
C GLY A 121 25.81 13.99 -30.88
N LYS A 122 25.66 14.70 -29.76
CA LYS A 122 26.29 14.37 -28.47
C LYS A 122 25.23 13.96 -27.45
N THR A 123 25.50 12.89 -26.71
CA THR A 123 24.66 12.48 -25.56
C THR A 123 24.74 13.58 -24.50
N ALA A 124 23.63 14.29 -24.28
CA ALA A 124 23.60 15.50 -23.45
C ALA A 124 23.37 15.17 -21.97
N ALA A 125 22.37 14.33 -21.67
CA ALA A 125 22.15 13.83 -20.32
C ALA A 125 21.30 12.54 -20.34
N MET A 126 21.66 11.59 -19.48
CA MET A 126 20.83 10.44 -19.17
C MET A 126 20.04 10.73 -17.89
N GLU A 127 18.73 10.91 -18.02
CA GLU A 127 17.81 11.06 -16.90
C GLU A 127 17.17 9.71 -16.58
N THR A 128 17.24 9.29 -15.32
CA THR A 128 16.58 8.09 -14.81
C THR A 128 15.70 8.47 -13.64
N VAL A 129 14.42 8.08 -13.69
CA VAL A 129 13.48 8.20 -12.57
C VAL A 129 13.18 6.80 -12.06
N ILE A 130 13.37 6.60 -10.76
CA ILE A 130 12.95 5.39 -10.06
C ILE A 130 11.74 5.78 -9.21
N SER A 131 10.62 5.11 -9.44
CA SER A 131 9.38 5.35 -8.71
C SER A 131 9.05 4.14 -7.85
N TYR A 132 8.66 4.38 -6.61
CA TYR A 132 8.17 3.38 -5.67
C TYR A 132 6.73 3.72 -5.31
N GLU A 133 5.80 2.81 -5.58
CA GLU A 133 4.37 3.07 -5.47
C GLU A 133 3.68 2.11 -4.51
N GLY A 134 2.71 2.62 -3.76
CA GLY A 134 1.88 1.83 -2.87
C GLY A 134 0.66 2.59 -2.38
N ALA A 135 -0.07 1.97 -1.48
CA ALA A 135 -1.13 2.63 -0.74
C ALA A 135 -1.08 2.25 0.74
N PHE A 136 -1.63 3.10 1.59
CA PHE A 136 -1.82 2.78 3.01
C PHE A 136 -3.21 3.18 3.52
N LEU A 137 -3.63 2.54 4.60
CA LEU A 137 -4.86 2.86 5.33
C LEU A 137 -4.53 3.67 6.58
N PRO A 138 -5.18 4.81 6.82
CA PRO A 138 -5.05 5.54 8.09
C PRO A 138 -5.83 4.83 9.23
N PRO A 139 -5.53 5.15 10.49
CA PRO A 139 -4.44 6.01 10.95
C PRO A 139 -3.07 5.31 10.86
N ILE A 140 -1.99 6.10 10.82
CA ILE A 140 -0.63 5.60 11.05
C ILE A 140 -0.38 5.68 12.56
N GLU A 141 -0.09 4.55 13.20
CA GLU A 141 0.11 4.49 14.65
C GLU A 141 1.58 4.69 14.99
N VAL A 142 1.87 5.50 16.01
CA VAL A 142 3.23 5.63 16.57
C VAL A 142 3.42 4.55 17.62
N VAL A 143 4.36 3.64 17.38
CA VAL A 143 4.65 2.52 18.29
C VAL A 143 5.73 2.91 19.28
N GLU A 144 6.79 3.56 18.79
CA GLU A 144 7.95 3.96 19.58
C GLU A 144 8.45 5.32 19.10
N GLN A 145 8.92 6.16 20.03
CA GLN A 145 9.59 7.41 19.72
C GLN A 145 10.74 7.63 20.70
N ASN A 146 11.88 8.08 20.19
CA ASN A 146 13.07 8.32 20.99
C ASN A 146 13.84 9.53 20.46
N TYR A 147 14.21 10.42 21.38
CA TYR A 147 15.11 11.52 21.10
C TYR A 147 16.45 11.26 21.77
N SER A 148 17.53 11.34 20.98
CA SER A 148 18.90 11.22 21.46
C SER A 148 19.56 12.60 21.46
N PRO A 149 19.82 13.20 22.65
CA PRO A 149 20.51 14.48 22.76
C PRO A 149 21.94 14.43 22.22
N ARG A 150 22.60 13.26 22.33
CA ARG A 150 24.00 13.08 21.93
C ARG A 150 24.21 13.19 20.42
N THR A 151 23.23 12.71 19.65
CA THR A 151 23.29 12.67 18.19
C THR A 151 22.35 13.69 17.56
N GLU A 152 21.68 14.50 18.39
CA GLU A 152 20.63 15.43 18.02
C GLU A 152 19.64 14.78 17.04
N SER A 153 19.25 13.53 17.30
CA SER A 153 18.42 12.76 16.37
C SER A 153 17.11 12.35 17.02
N PHE A 154 16.04 12.49 16.25
CA PHE A 154 14.71 12.02 16.59
C PHE A 154 14.40 10.81 15.74
N ASN A 155 14.10 9.68 16.38
CA ASN A 155 13.74 8.44 15.72
C ASN A 155 12.36 7.97 16.19
N ALA A 156 11.55 7.48 15.26
CA ALA A 156 10.24 6.93 15.56
C ALA A 156 9.96 5.68 14.73
N VAL A 157 9.16 4.78 15.30
CA VAL A 157 8.66 3.57 14.64
C VAL A 157 7.17 3.69 14.49
N PHE A 158 6.70 3.50 13.27
CA PHE A 158 5.29 3.61 12.90
C PHE A 158 4.74 2.25 12.50
N LEU A 159 3.49 1.95 12.88
CA LEU A 159 2.73 0.84 12.34
C LEU A 159 1.87 1.36 11.18
N VAL A 160 2.14 0.87 9.98
CA VAL A 160 1.48 1.29 8.74
C VAL A 160 0.80 0.10 8.10
N ARG A 161 -0.51 0.19 7.86
CA ARG A 161 -1.24 -0.80 7.06
C ARG A 161 -1.01 -0.49 5.59
N PHE A 162 -0.11 -1.21 4.94
CA PHE A 162 0.38 -0.88 3.59
C PHE A 162 0.13 -2.01 2.58
N SER A 163 -0.02 -1.65 1.32
CA SER A 163 -0.12 -2.56 0.19
C SER A 163 0.65 -1.97 -1.01
N PRO A 164 1.52 -2.74 -1.69
CA PRO A 164 2.08 -2.30 -2.96
C PRO A 164 0.99 -2.19 -4.03
N ILE A 165 1.21 -1.30 -5.00
CA ILE A 165 0.41 -1.30 -6.22
C ILE A 165 0.67 -2.59 -7.00
N ALA A 166 -0.38 -3.23 -7.46
CA ALA A 166 -0.33 -4.41 -8.30
C ALA A 166 0.16 -4.05 -9.71
N PHE A 167 0.76 -5.02 -10.38
CA PHE A 167 1.17 -4.85 -11.77
C PHE A 167 -0.04 -4.72 -12.71
N PRO A 168 0.09 -4.03 -13.87
CA PRO A 168 -1.00 -3.79 -14.81
C PRO A 168 -1.74 -5.04 -15.31
N ASP A 169 -1.05 -6.17 -15.42
CA ASP A 169 -1.62 -7.48 -15.76
C ASP A 169 -2.64 -7.98 -14.73
N GLN A 170 -2.50 -7.59 -13.46
CA GLN A 170 -3.38 -8.00 -12.37
C GLN A 170 -4.61 -7.09 -12.20
N TRP A 171 -4.63 -5.92 -12.85
CA TRP A 171 -5.69 -4.93 -12.61
C TRP A 171 -7.07 -5.42 -13.02
N LYS A 172 -7.18 -6.11 -14.16
CA LYS A 172 -8.46 -6.66 -14.63
C LYS A 172 -9.04 -7.70 -13.67
N TRP A 173 -8.18 -8.52 -13.08
CA TRP A 173 -8.60 -9.52 -12.10
C TRP A 173 -9.05 -8.87 -10.79
N LEU A 174 -8.30 -7.87 -10.31
CA LEU A 174 -8.67 -7.11 -9.12
C LEU A 174 -10.00 -6.37 -9.32
N GLU A 175 -10.18 -5.71 -10.46
CA GLU A 175 -11.43 -5.03 -10.83
C GLU A 175 -12.62 -6.00 -10.86
N PHE A 176 -12.45 -7.19 -11.45
CA PHE A 176 -13.48 -8.22 -11.42
C PHE A 176 -13.83 -8.66 -10.00
N LYS A 177 -12.82 -8.93 -9.16
CA LYS A 177 -13.01 -9.34 -7.76
C LYS A 177 -13.76 -8.29 -6.95
N THR A 178 -13.39 -7.02 -7.12
CA THR A 178 -14.05 -5.85 -6.55
C THR A 178 -15.53 -5.79 -6.94
N ARG A 179 -15.82 -5.89 -8.24
CA ARG A 179 -17.19 -5.81 -8.77
C ARG A 179 -18.08 -6.94 -8.28
N VAL A 180 -17.54 -8.16 -8.19
CA VAL A 180 -18.27 -9.30 -7.62
C VAL A 180 -18.56 -9.04 -6.14
N LYS A 181 -17.57 -8.56 -5.39
CA LYS A 181 -17.74 -8.26 -3.95
C LYS A 181 -18.83 -7.22 -3.71
N SER A 182 -18.87 -6.14 -4.49
CA SER A 182 -19.92 -5.11 -4.33
C SER A 182 -21.31 -5.68 -4.60
N ILE A 183 -21.49 -6.45 -5.67
CA ILE A 183 -22.78 -7.10 -6.00
C ILE A 183 -23.24 -8.02 -4.88
N PHE A 184 -22.34 -8.83 -4.30
CA PHE A 184 -22.68 -9.70 -3.17
C PHE A 184 -23.06 -8.91 -1.91
N GLN A 185 -22.35 -7.81 -1.62
CA GLN A 185 -22.68 -6.95 -0.49
C GLN A 185 -24.05 -6.29 -0.68
N ASP A 186 -24.36 -5.81 -1.88
CA ASP A 186 -25.66 -5.22 -2.20
C ASP A 186 -26.78 -6.25 -2.02
N ILE A 187 -26.61 -7.48 -2.54
CA ILE A 187 -27.60 -8.56 -2.39
C ILE A 187 -27.81 -8.90 -0.91
N ILE A 188 -26.75 -9.10 -0.13
CA ILE A 188 -26.86 -9.42 1.31
C ILE A 188 -27.51 -8.26 2.07
N SER A 189 -27.24 -7.01 1.71
CA SER A 189 -27.84 -5.84 2.36
C SER A 189 -29.33 -5.64 2.06
N LEU A 190 -29.86 -6.32 1.04
CA LEU A 190 -31.26 -6.25 0.65
C LEU A 190 -32.16 -7.28 1.37
N PHE A 191 -31.56 -8.27 2.04
CA PHE A 191 -32.22 -9.32 2.82
C PHE A 191 -32.00 -9.12 4.33
#